data_AF-A0A368G9D1-F1
#
_entry.id   AF-A0A368G9D1-F1
#
_cell.length_a   1.000
_cell.length_b   1.000
_cell.length_c   1.000
_cell.angle_alpha   90.00
_cell.angle_beta   90.00
_cell.angle_gamma   90.00
#
_symmetry.space_group_name_H-M   'P 1'
#
loop_
_entity.id
_entity.type
_entity.pdbx_description
1 polymer ?
#
loop_
_entity_poly.entity_id
_entity_poly.type
_entity_poly.pdbx_seq_one_letter_code
_entity_poly.pdbx_strand_id
1 'polypeptide(L)'
;MDKSIDYRHWGIPLSRRFRSLKLWFVIRCYGVEGLQNYIREHVRLAKKMEALLRADQVFEIVGDVIMGLVCFRMRVSFLHS
;
A
#
# COMPACT_ATOMS: atom_id res chain seq x y z
N MET A 1 -16.12 40.87 4.40
CA MET A 1 -14.90 40.65 3.61
C MET A 1 -14.47 39.22 3.87
N ASP A 2 -14.80 38.32 2.94
CA ASP A 2 -14.60 36.88 3.09
C ASP A 2 -13.09 36.54 3.09
N LYS A 3 -12.60 35.94 4.18
CA LYS A 3 -11.20 35.50 4.28
C LYS A 3 -11.05 34.20 3.50
N SER A 4 -10.59 34.30 2.26
CA SER A 4 -10.23 33.13 1.46
C SER A 4 -9.08 32.36 2.11
N ILE A 5 -9.20 31.03 2.14
CA ILE A 5 -8.18 30.16 2.75
C ILE A 5 -6.95 30.10 1.83
N ASP A 6 -5.83 30.67 2.29
CA ASP A 6 -4.57 30.64 1.56
C ASP A 6 -3.68 29.45 1.97
N TYR A 7 -3.69 28.41 1.14
CA TYR A 7 -2.91 27.19 1.34
C TYR A 7 -1.40 27.36 1.07
N ARG A 8 -0.95 28.53 0.58
CA ARG A 8 0.47 28.80 0.29
C ARG A 8 1.32 28.80 1.55
N HIS A 9 0.76 29.24 2.68
CA HIS A 9 1.48 29.30 3.96
C HIS A 9 1.66 27.92 4.64
N TRP A 10 0.99 26.88 4.15
CA TRP A 10 0.99 25.54 4.77
C TRP A 10 2.09 24.62 4.22
N GLY A 11 3.08 25.17 3.51
CA GLY A 11 4.18 24.38 2.97
C GLY A 11 5.14 25.20 2.10
N ILE A 12 6.32 24.64 1.90
CA ILE A 12 7.50 25.31 1.35
C ILE A 12 7.38 25.78 -0.13
N PRO A 13 6.73 25.05 -1.07
CA PRO A 13 6.79 25.41 -2.49
C PRO A 13 5.80 26.52 -2.90
N LEU A 14 6.28 27.51 -3.67
CA LEU A 14 5.50 28.63 -4.22
C LEU A 14 4.51 28.22 -5.33
N SER A 15 4.86 27.23 -6.17
CA SER A 15 3.96 26.66 -7.18
C SER A 15 3.54 25.25 -6.75
N ARG A 16 2.23 24.95 -6.84
CA ARG A 16 1.67 23.66 -6.42
C ARG A 16 0.84 23.02 -7.51
N ARG A 17 1.04 21.72 -7.73
CA ARG A 17 0.21 20.87 -8.59
C ARG A 17 -1.14 20.63 -7.93
N PHE A 18 -2.22 20.58 -8.73
CA PHE A 18 -3.59 20.34 -8.25
C PHE A 18 -3.83 18.84 -7.92
N ARG A 19 -3.14 18.32 -6.90
CA ARG A 19 -3.20 16.90 -6.51
C ARG A 19 -4.55 16.47 -5.94
N SER A 20 -5.30 17.41 -5.35
CA SER A 20 -6.62 17.15 -4.77
C SER A 20 -7.65 16.75 -5.84
N LEU A 21 -7.53 17.22 -7.09
CA LEU A 21 -8.43 16.78 -8.16
C LEU A 21 -8.32 15.28 -8.41
N LYS A 22 -7.10 14.73 -8.41
CA LYS A 22 -6.88 13.28 -8.56
C LYS A 22 -7.54 12.51 -7.42
N LEU A 23 -7.35 12.95 -6.18
CA LEU A 23 -7.96 12.30 -5.01
C LEU A 23 -9.48 12.41 -5.03
N TRP A 24 -10.03 13.56 -5.45
CA TRP A 24 -11.46 13.78 -5.56
C TRP A 24 -12.11 12.79 -6.54
N PHE A 25 -11.52 12.59 -7.72
CA PHE A 25 -12.01 11.59 -8.67
C PHE A 25 -11.96 10.18 -8.08
N VAL A 26 -10.88 9.81 -7.41
CA VAL A 26 -10.77 8.49 -6.76
C VAL A 26 -11.89 8.30 -5.72
N ILE A 27 -12.11 9.26 -4.83
CA ILE A 27 -13.16 9.15 -3.80
C ILE A 27 -14.56 9.10 -4.44
N ARG A 28 -14.81 9.87 -5.50
CA ARG A 28 -16.12 9.89 -6.18
C ARG A 28 -16.39 8.62 -6.99
N CYS A 29 -15.37 8.04 -7.62
CA CYS A 29 -15.52 6.81 -8.41
C CYS A 29 -15.65 5.56 -7.54
N TYR A 30 -14.82 5.42 -6.51
CA TYR A 30 -14.78 4.22 -5.67
C TYR A 30 -15.70 4.31 -4.44
N GLY A 31 -15.96 5.52 -3.94
CA GLY A 31 -16.62 5.71 -2.65
C GLY A 31 -15.76 5.23 -1.47
N VAL A 32 -16.28 5.44 -0.25
CA VAL A 32 -15.58 5.03 0.98
C VAL A 32 -15.53 3.51 1.09
N GLU A 33 -16.66 2.84 0.89
CA GLU A 33 -16.75 1.38 0.98
C GLU A 33 -15.90 0.69 -0.09
N GLY A 34 -15.87 1.21 -1.32
CA GLY A 34 -15.03 0.66 -2.38
C GLY A 34 -13.54 0.78 -2.06
N LEU A 35 -13.09 1.91 -1.51
CA LEU A 35 -11.71 2.07 -1.07
C LEU A 35 -11.35 1.12 0.09
N GLN A 36 -12.24 0.99 1.07
CA GLN A 36 -12.05 0.04 2.17
C GLN A 36 -11.98 -1.41 1.68
N ASN A 37 -12.86 -1.80 0.75
CA ASN A 37 -12.85 -3.13 0.14
C ASN A 37 -11.58 -3.36 -0.66
N TYR A 38 -11.14 -2.38 -1.44
CA TYR A 38 -9.91 -2.46 -2.21
C TYR A 38 -8.70 -2.70 -1.30
N ILE A 39 -8.57 -1.94 -0.21
CA ILE A 39 -7.48 -2.12 0.76
C ILE A 39 -7.57 -3.50 1.44
N ARG A 40 -8.77 -3.90 1.90
CA ARG A 40 -8.97 -5.21 2.53
C ARG A 40 -8.62 -6.36 1.60
N GLU A 41 -8.91 -6.24 0.31
CA GLU A 41 -8.56 -7.25 -0.68
C GLU A 41 -7.04 -7.38 -0.83
N HIS A 42 -6.29 -6.26 -0.84
CA HIS A 42 -4.82 -6.32 -0.87
C HIS A 42 -4.25 -7.01 0.37
N VAL A 43 -4.84 -6.75 1.54
CA VAL A 43 -4.44 -7.45 2.79
C VAL A 43 -4.75 -8.94 2.71
N ARG A 44 -5.93 -9.31 2.19
CA ARG A 44 -6.32 -10.72 2.00
C ARG A 44 -5.37 -11.44 1.06
N LEU A 45 -4.98 -10.80 -0.05
CA LEU A 45 -4.02 -11.35 -1.01
C LEU A 45 -2.64 -11.53 -0.39
N ALA A 46 -2.15 -10.57 0.40
CA ALA A 46 -0.90 -10.72 1.13
C ALA A 46 -0.93 -11.89 2.12
N LYS A 47 -2.04 -12.07 2.86
CA LYS A 47 -2.22 -13.23 3.76
C LYS A 47 -2.31 -14.56 3.00
N LYS A 48 -2.90 -14.56 1.81
CA LYS A 48 -2.89 -15.75 0.94
C LYS A 48 -1.47 -16.09 0.50
N MET A 49 -0.68 -15.08 0.09
CA MET A 49 0.72 -15.27 -0.28
C MET A 49 1.56 -15.76 0.90
N GLU A 50 1.33 -15.22 2.10
CA GLU A 50 1.95 -15.71 3.34
C GLU A 50 1.73 -17.22 3.53
N ALA A 51 0.49 -17.68 3.42
CA ALA A 51 0.16 -19.10 3.59
C ALA A 51 0.86 -19.98 2.54
N LEU A 52 0.92 -19.53 1.29
CA LEU A 52 1.61 -20.25 0.21
C LEU A 52 3.13 -20.33 0.47
N LEU A 53 3.75 -19.22 0.86
CA LEU A 53 5.18 -19.17 1.14
C LEU A 53 5.57 -19.98 2.38
N ARG A 54 4.70 -20.06 3.40
CA ARG A 54 4.93 -20.90 4.58
C ARG A 54 4.79 -22.39 4.31
N ALA A 55 3.98 -22.77 3.30
CA ALA A 55 3.80 -24.17 2.92
C ALA A 55 5.02 -24.72 2.15
N ASP A 56 5.78 -23.85 1.49
CA ASP A 56 6.96 -24.24 0.73
C ASP A 56 8.24 -24.10 1.56
N GLN A 57 9.03 -25.18 1.66
CA GLN A 57 10.29 -25.19 2.40
C GLN A 57 11.41 -24.40 1.69
N VAL A 58 11.24 -24.01 0.44
CA VAL A 58 12.24 -23.19 -0.28
C VAL A 58 12.21 -21.74 0.17
N PHE A 59 11.12 -21.26 0.76
CA PHE A 59 10.97 -19.86 1.15
C PHE A 59 10.95 -19.67 2.67
N GLU A 60 11.38 -18.50 3.09
CA GLU A 60 11.31 -18.05 4.49
C GLU A 60 10.77 -16.63 4.52
N ILE A 61 9.76 -16.39 5.35
CA ILE A 61 9.17 -15.06 5.53
C ILE A 61 9.99 -14.28 6.54
N VAL A 62 10.41 -13.08 6.16
CA VAL A 62 11.25 -12.18 6.96
C VAL A 62 10.36 -11.09 7.55
N GLY A 63 9.84 -11.35 8.76
CA GLY A 63 8.99 -10.44 9.51
C GLY A 63 7.48 -10.68 9.33
N ASP A 64 6.67 -9.78 9.88
CA ASP A 64 5.22 -9.92 9.92
C ASP A 64 4.56 -9.38 8.65
N VAL A 65 3.55 -10.10 8.15
CA VAL A 65 2.74 -9.69 6.99
C VAL A 65 1.63 -8.75 7.45
N ILE A 66 1.79 -7.45 7.13
CA ILE A 66 0.92 -6.35 7.57
C ILE A 66 0.47 -5.51 6.36
N MET A 67 -0.81 -5.12 6.32
CA MET A 67 -1.39 -4.13 5.37
C MET A 67 -1.08 -4.35 3.86
N GLY A 68 -0.75 -5.57 3.44
CA GLY A 68 -0.47 -5.89 2.03
C GLY A 68 1.01 -6.13 1.71
N LEU A 69 1.93 -5.99 2.67
CA LEU A 69 3.36 -6.21 2.49
C LEU A 69 3.76 -7.62 2.94
N VAL A 70 4.44 -8.37 2.07
CA VAL A 70 5.04 -9.67 2.38
C VAL A 70 6.53 -9.60 2.09
N CYS A 71 7.35 -9.66 3.13
CA CYS A 71 8.80 -9.72 3.02
C CYS A 71 9.24 -11.18 3.13
N PHE A 72 9.94 -11.70 2.13
CA PHE A 72 10.41 -13.09 2.12
C PHE A 72 11.76 -13.21 1.42
N ARG A 73 12.44 -14.32 1.69
CA ARG A 73 13.68 -14.72 1.01
C ARG A 73 13.61 -16.17 0.58
N MET A 74 14.43 -16.52 -0.41
CA MET A 74 14.63 -17.90 -0.84
C MET A 74 15.79 -18.52 -0.05
N ARG A 75 15.61 -19.75 0.44
CA ARG A 75 16.68 -20.56 1.01
C ARG A 75 17.43 -21.23 -0.14
N VAL A 76 18.69 -20.84 -0.33
CA VAL A 76 19.58 -21.49 -1.29
C VAL A 76 20.12 -22.77 -0.66
N SER A 77 19.71 -23.93 -1.15
CA SER A 77 20.34 -25.20 -0.81
C SER A 77 21.60 -25.36 -1.66
N PHE A 78 22.76 -24.94 -1.14
CA PHE A 78 24.04 -25.32 -1.74
C PHE A 78 24.25 -26.81 -1.50
N LEU A 79 23.97 -27.63 -2.53
CA LEU A 79 24.45 -28.99 -2.58
C LEU A 79 25.97 -28.91 -2.82
N HIS A 80 26.75 -29.06 -1.74
CA HIS A 80 28.21 -29.23 -1.84
C HIS A 80 28.47 -30.59 -2.50
N SER A 81 29.08 -30.58 -3.67
CA SER A 81 29.67 -31.75 -4.31
C SER A 81 31.17 -31.81 -4.02
#